data_AF-A0A970HB87-F1
#
_entry.id   AF-A0A970HB87-F1
#
_cell.length_a   1.000
_cell.length_b   1.000
_cell.length_c   1.000
_cell.angle_alpha   90.00
_cell.angle_beta   90.00
_cell.angle_gamma   90.00
#
_symmetry.space_group_name_H-M   'P 1'
#
loop_
_entity.id
_entity.type
_entity.pdbx_description
1 polymer ?
#
loop_
_entity_poly.entity_id
_entity_poly.type
_entity_poly.pdbx_seq_one_letter_code
_entity_poly.pdbx_strand_id
1 'polypeptide(L)'
;MKIGSHEECRQVSIMAGVADYDLPKGTVLKVEGHHHEIQGLTPQLLERTDAANLAPFYLLDNAVLLNSVKKGHPITIEDVDLSGIATYELYKKGLEL
;
A
#
# COMPACT_ATOMS: atom_id res chain seq x y z
N MET A 1 19.50 -12.03 7.98
CA MET A 1 19.26 -10.67 7.48
C MET A 1 18.51 -9.94 8.57
N LYS A 2 19.09 -8.92 9.22
CA LYS A 2 18.30 -8.04 10.10
C LYS A 2 17.43 -7.17 9.17
N ILE A 3 16.15 -7.01 9.49
CA ILE A 3 15.25 -6.10 8.77
C ILE A 3 15.50 -4.72 9.37
N GLY A 4 15.68 -3.70 8.51
CA GLY A 4 16.30 -2.43 8.89
C GLY A 4 17.84 -2.51 8.87
N SER A 5 18.49 -1.48 8.33
CA SER A 5 19.95 -1.38 8.29
C SER A 5 20.56 -0.98 9.64
N HIS A 6 19.77 -0.36 10.52
CA HIS A 6 20.18 0.08 11.84
C HIS A 6 19.04 -0.09 12.87
N GLU A 7 19.39 -0.36 14.12
CA GLU A 7 18.43 -0.70 15.20
C GLU A 7 17.59 0.50 15.64
N GLU A 8 18.04 1.73 15.36
CA GLU A 8 17.29 2.96 15.61
C GLU A 8 16.26 3.30 14.51
N CYS A 9 16.32 2.62 13.36
CA CYS A 9 15.40 2.87 12.26
C CYS A 9 14.04 2.26 12.55
N ARG A 10 13.01 3.11 12.63
CA ARG A 10 11.61 2.70 12.70
C ARG A 10 10.83 3.30 11.53
N GLN A 11 9.83 2.57 11.05
CA GLN A 11 8.94 3.09 10.03
C GLN A 11 7.97 4.11 10.66
N VAL A 12 8.06 5.37 10.23
CA VAL A 12 7.22 6.48 10.71
C VAL A 12 6.14 6.93 9.71
N SER A 13 6.28 6.53 8.45
CA SER A 13 5.35 6.88 7.38
C SER A 13 5.11 5.71 6.43
N ILE A 14 3.98 5.76 5.71
CA ILE A 14 3.56 4.78 4.72
C ILE A 14 3.20 5.54 3.45
N MET A 15 3.77 5.14 2.31
CA MET A 15 3.30 5.61 1.02
C MET A 15 2.08 4.78 0.63
N ALA A 16 0.90 5.39 0.57
CA ALA A 16 -0.36 4.74 0.20
C ALA A 16 -0.93 5.36 -1.07
N GLY A 17 -1.75 4.60 -1.81
CA GLY A 17 -2.51 5.13 -2.93
C GLY A 17 -3.85 5.69 -2.46
N VAL A 18 -4.15 6.95 -2.76
CA VAL A 18 -5.44 7.58 -2.47
C VAL A 18 -6.27 7.65 -3.73
N ALA A 19 -7.51 7.18 -3.67
CA ALA A 19 -8.37 7.06 -4.84
C ALA A 19 -8.79 8.44 -5.41
N ASP A 20 -8.52 8.68 -6.69
CA ASP A 20 -8.90 9.92 -7.38
C ASP A 20 -10.40 9.97 -7.73
N TYR A 21 -11.02 8.80 -7.81
CA TYR A 21 -12.44 8.56 -8.05
C TYR A 21 -12.90 7.28 -7.34
N ASP A 22 -14.21 7.00 -7.35
CA ASP A 22 -14.76 5.77 -6.78
C ASP A 22 -14.25 4.55 -7.56
N LEU A 23 -13.48 3.69 -6.92
CA LEU A 23 -12.96 2.45 -7.47
C LEU A 23 -13.88 1.28 -7.10
N PRO A 24 -14.48 0.57 -8.08
CA PRO A 24 -15.33 -0.56 -7.77
C PRO A 24 -14.51 -1.79 -7.32
N LYS A 25 -15.13 -2.63 -6.48
CA LYS A 25 -14.66 -4.00 -6.23
C LYS A 25 -14.35 -4.72 -7.54
N GLY A 26 -13.28 -5.50 -7.56
CA GLY A 26 -12.81 -6.26 -8.72
C GLY A 26 -11.91 -5.44 -9.66
N THR A 27 -11.66 -4.16 -9.37
CA THR A 27 -10.65 -3.37 -10.09
C THR A 27 -9.28 -4.01 -9.91
N VAL A 28 -8.58 -4.23 -11.02
CA VAL A 28 -7.17 -4.66 -11.01
C VAL A 28 -6.30 -3.41 -10.97
N LEU A 29 -5.49 -3.29 -9.94
CA LEU A 29 -4.48 -2.24 -9.82
C LEU A 29 -3.25 -2.68 -10.63
N LYS A 30 -2.78 -1.82 -11.52
CA LYS A 30 -1.59 -2.09 -12.35
C LYS A 30 -0.61 -0.94 -12.21
N VAL A 31 0.63 -1.28 -11.88
CA VAL A 31 1.73 -0.33 -11.95
C VAL A 31 2.18 -0.26 -13.40
N GLU A 32 2.04 0.90 -14.02
CA GLU A 32 2.40 1.11 -15.41
C GLU A 32 2.98 2.51 -15.67
N GLY A 33 3.62 2.67 -16.83
CA GLY A 33 4.30 3.90 -17.21
C GLY A 33 5.68 4.11 -16.58
N HIS A 34 6.38 5.14 -17.05
CA HIS A 34 7.76 5.44 -16.64
C HIS A 34 7.88 5.91 -15.18
N HIS A 35 6.78 6.32 -14.58
CA HIS A 35 6.74 6.81 -13.20
C HIS A 35 6.21 5.75 -12.21
N HIS A 36 5.94 4.53 -12.67
CA HIS A 36 5.31 3.48 -11.86
C HIS A 36 4.01 3.98 -11.19
N GLU A 37 3.13 4.55 -12.00
CA GLU A 37 1.83 5.07 -11.56
C GLU A 37 0.79 3.94 -11.56
N ILE A 38 -0.24 4.08 -10.72
CA ILE A 38 -1.43 3.23 -10.75
C ILE A 38 -2.60 4.11 -11.13
N GLN A 39 -3.25 3.81 -12.25
CA GLN A 39 -4.37 4.61 -12.73
C GLN A 39 -5.46 4.75 -11.65
N GLY A 40 -5.84 5.99 -11.36
CA GLY A 40 -6.88 6.31 -10.39
C GLY A 40 -6.41 6.35 -8.94
N LEU A 41 -5.10 6.25 -8.69
CA LEU A 41 -4.49 6.45 -7.38
C LEU A 41 -3.45 7.57 -7.43
N THR A 42 -3.55 8.51 -6.49
CA THR A 42 -2.47 9.46 -6.18
C THR A 42 -1.63 8.92 -5.01
N PRO A 43 -0.32 8.72 -5.15
CA PRO A 43 0.53 8.30 -4.04
C PRO A 43 0.69 9.43 -3.02
N GLN A 44 0.47 9.11 -1.74
CA GLN A 44 0.63 10.05 -0.62
C GLN A 44 1.45 9.41 0.50
N LEU A 45 2.35 10.20 1.09
CA LEU A 45 3.11 9.79 2.26
C LEU A 45 2.33 10.18 3.52
N LEU A 46 1.81 9.18 4.23
CA LEU A 46 0.95 9.36 5.40
C LEU A 46 1.67 8.92 6.68
N GLU A 47 1.42 9.61 7.79
CA GLU A 47 2.00 9.24 9.08
C GLU A 47 1.44 7.90 9.57
N ARG A 48 2.32 7.02 10.03
CA ARG A 48 1.96 5.65 10.45
C ARG A 48 0.90 5.63 11.57
N THR A 49 0.94 6.61 12.48
CA THR A 49 0.03 6.70 13.63
C THR A 49 -1.44 6.76 13.22
N ASP A 50 -1.72 7.35 12.07
CA ASP A 50 -3.09 7.49 11.52
C ASP A 50 -3.40 6.45 10.43
N ALA A 51 -2.46 5.52 10.18
CA ALA A 51 -2.37 4.77 8.92
C ALA A 51 -2.04 3.27 9.10
N ALA A 52 -2.26 2.69 10.28
CA ALA A 52 -1.79 1.33 10.60
C ALA A 52 -2.29 0.23 9.64
N ASN A 53 -3.43 0.42 8.98
CA ASN A 53 -4.04 -0.52 8.04
C ASN A 53 -3.81 -0.16 6.57
N LEU A 54 -2.97 0.83 6.24
CA LEU A 54 -2.76 1.22 4.84
C LEU A 54 -2.00 0.15 4.07
N ALA A 55 -2.45 -0.13 2.85
CA ALA A 55 -1.70 -0.95 1.92
C ALA A 55 -0.55 -0.12 1.34
N PRO A 56 0.72 -0.58 1.45
CA PRO A 56 1.84 0.12 0.87
C PRO A 56 1.72 0.14 -0.67
N PHE A 57 1.76 1.34 -1.25
CA PHE A 57 1.53 1.60 -2.67
C PHE A 57 2.37 0.72 -3.58
N TYR A 58 3.64 0.50 -3.21
CA TYR A 58 4.61 -0.29 -3.96
C TYR A 58 4.35 -1.80 -3.96
N LEU A 59 3.35 -2.29 -3.20
CA LEU A 59 2.92 -3.69 -3.21
C LEU A 59 1.59 -3.91 -3.94
N LEU A 60 0.99 -2.85 -4.50
CA LEU A 60 -0.33 -2.92 -5.12
C LEU A 60 -0.32 -3.45 -6.57
N ASP A 61 0.85 -3.69 -7.15
CA ASP A 61 0.93 -4.16 -8.53
C ASP A 61 0.22 -5.52 -8.69
N ASN A 62 -0.70 -5.59 -9.64
CA ASN A 62 -1.59 -6.72 -9.92
C ASN A 62 -2.56 -7.09 -8.78
N ALA A 63 -2.68 -6.28 -7.74
CA ALA A 63 -3.67 -6.51 -6.69
C ALA A 63 -5.09 -6.30 -7.23
N VAL A 64 -6.01 -7.17 -6.81
CA VAL A 64 -7.44 -7.04 -7.12
C VAL A 64 -8.15 -6.47 -5.91
N LEU A 65 -8.95 -5.41 -6.12
CA LEU A 65 -9.75 -4.83 -5.05
C LEU A 65 -10.83 -5.81 -4.57
N LEU A 66 -10.79 -6.18 -3.29
CA LEU A 66 -11.76 -7.03 -2.60
C LEU A 66 -13.03 -6.27 -2.24
N ASN A 67 -12.92 -4.96 -2.06
CA ASN A 67 -13.99 -4.02 -1.73
C ASN A 67 -13.95 -2.79 -2.65
N SER A 68 -15.07 -2.07 -2.75
CA SER A 68 -15.07 -0.78 -3.44
C SER A 68 -14.44 0.30 -2.55
N VAL A 69 -13.60 1.17 -3.12
CA VAL A 69 -12.95 2.28 -2.41
C VAL A 69 -13.48 3.60 -2.93
N LYS A 70 -13.85 4.50 -2.02
CA LYS A 70 -14.40 5.82 -2.36
C LYS A 70 -13.31 6.82 -2.73
N LYS A 71 -13.66 7.77 -3.59
CA LYS A 71 -12.80 8.93 -3.87
C LYS A 71 -12.28 9.56 -2.56
N GLY A 72 -11.00 9.91 -2.55
CA GLY A 72 -10.31 10.52 -1.42
C GLY A 72 -9.93 9.57 -0.30
N HIS A 73 -10.29 8.28 -0.39
CA HIS A 73 -9.91 7.28 0.61
C HIS A 73 -8.65 6.52 0.15
N PRO A 74 -7.75 6.20 1.09
CA PRO A 74 -6.58 5.40 0.79
C PRO A 74 -6.95 3.91 0.64
N ILE A 75 -6.18 3.18 -0.18
CA ILE A 75 -6.26 1.71 -0.23
C ILE A 75 -5.72 1.12 1.09
N THR A 76 -6.48 0.24 1.71
CA THR A 76 -6.10 -0.47 2.93
C THR A 76 -5.73 -1.93 2.65
N ILE A 77 -5.08 -2.58 3.61
CA ILE A 77 -4.77 -4.02 3.55
C ILE A 77 -6.03 -4.91 3.53
N GLU A 78 -7.20 -4.36 3.86
CA GLU A 78 -8.48 -5.07 3.77
C GLU A 78 -9.10 -4.97 2.38
N ASP A 79 -8.67 -3.98 1.59
CA ASP A 79 -9.17 -3.74 0.23
C ASP A 79 -8.45 -4.61 -0.81
N VAL A 80 -7.34 -5.25 -0.47
CA VAL A 80 -6.53 -6.05 -1.41
C VAL A 80 -6.03 -7.33 -0.76
N ASP A 81 -5.82 -8.38 -1.55
CA ASP A 81 -5.12 -9.58 -1.08
C ASP A 81 -3.61 -9.43 -1.34
N LEU A 82 -2.85 -9.19 -0.27
CA LEU A 82 -1.38 -9.16 -0.29
C LEU A 82 -0.76 -10.47 0.21
N SER A 83 -1.59 -11.51 0.47
CA SER A 83 -1.10 -12.80 0.95
C SER A 83 -0.22 -13.48 -0.11
N GLY A 84 0.81 -14.20 0.34
CA GLY A 84 1.75 -14.87 -0.56
C GLY A 84 2.78 -13.95 -1.22
N ILE A 85 2.67 -12.62 -1.08
CA ILE A 85 3.70 -11.68 -1.53
C ILE A 85 4.86 -11.68 -0.52
N ALA A 86 6.02 -12.24 -0.91
CA ALA A 86 7.17 -12.35 -0.01
C ALA A 86 7.64 -10.99 0.55
N THR A 87 7.54 -9.92 -0.24
CA THR A 87 7.89 -8.56 0.20
C THR A 87 6.87 -7.99 1.19
N TYR A 88 5.62 -8.46 1.21
CA TYR A 88 4.65 -8.08 2.24
C TYR A 88 5.00 -8.69 3.60
N GLU A 89 5.53 -9.92 3.63
CA GLU A 89 6.05 -10.51 4.88
C GLU A 89 7.25 -9.74 5.44
N LEU A 90 8.14 -9.24 4.57
CA LEU A 90 9.24 -8.37 4.98
C LEU A 90 8.74 -7.01 5.47
N TYR A 91 7.75 -6.43 4.79
CA TYR A 91 7.09 -5.18 5.20
C TYR A 91 6.51 -5.29 6.61
N LYS A 92 5.75 -6.36 6.91
CA LYS A 92 5.18 -6.59 8.24
C LYS A 92 6.24 -6.66 9.33
N LYS A 93 7.34 -7.38 9.08
CA LYS A 93 8.46 -7.44 10.04
C LYS A 93 9.14 -6.08 10.24
N GLY A 94 9.14 -5.22 9.23
CA GLY A 94 9.64 -3.84 9.35
C GLY A 94 8.76 -2.96 10.24
N LEU A 95 7.48 -3.27 10.36
CA LEU A 95 6.56 -2.57 11.28
C LEU A 95 6.76 -2.98 12.75
N GLU A 96 7.40 -4.12 13.02
CA GLU A 96 7.69 -4.59 14.39
C GLU A 96 8.90 -3.89 15.03
N LEU A 97 9.66 -3.11 14.25
CA LEU A 97 10.77 -2.26 14.68
C LEU A 97 10.25 -0.91 15.23
#